data_AF-A0A1I1SLU1-F1
#
_entry.id   AF-A0A1I1SLU1-F1
#
_cell.length_a   1.000
_cell.length_b   1.000
_cell.length_c   1.000
_cell.angle_alpha   90.00
_cell.angle_beta   90.00
_cell.angle_gamma   90.00
#
_symmetry.space_group_name_H-M   'P 1'
#
loop_
_entity.id
_entity.type
_entity.pdbx_description
1 polymer ?
#
loop_
_entity_poly.entity_id
_entity_poly.type
_entity_poly.pdbx_seq_one_letter_code
_entity_poly.pdbx_strand_id
1 'polypeptide(L)'
;MVHALTRTARRLAGERGASAVEFALVAPLLIALLFGMASTARAFQIQAGVSGAAREAARTLAITNDVGQARSVAVDAAANQSVQLGSGSVSITPTTCSGQPAGTNVRVTIVYRYQPFGPFNDGLALDITSKAVIRCGA
;
A
#
# COMPACT_ATOMS: atom_id res chain seq x y z
N MET A 1 9.37 65.51 6.11
CA MET A 1 9.25 64.28 6.94
C MET A 1 8.13 63.33 6.48
N VAL A 2 6.97 63.80 6.01
CA VAL A 2 5.81 62.97 5.60
C VAL A 2 6.08 62.05 4.38
N HIS A 3 6.94 62.45 3.46
CA HIS A 3 7.35 61.63 2.29
C HIS A 3 8.23 60.42 2.64
N ALA A 4 8.92 60.45 3.79
CA ALA A 4 9.75 59.33 4.23
C ALA A 4 8.89 58.20 4.83
N LEU A 5 7.85 58.55 5.60
CA LEU A 5 6.94 57.60 6.25
C LEU A 5 6.06 56.82 5.26
N THR A 6 5.69 57.44 4.13
CA THR A 6 4.93 56.79 3.05
C THR A 6 5.75 55.78 2.25
N ARG A 7 7.08 55.95 2.15
CA ARG A 7 7.97 55.00 1.47
C ARG A 7 8.21 53.74 2.31
N THR A 8 8.33 53.87 3.63
CA THR A 8 8.57 52.72 4.53
C THR A 8 7.35 51.81 4.64
N ALA A 9 6.13 52.38 4.73
CA ALA A 9 4.90 51.60 4.77
C ALA A 9 4.66 50.77 3.49
N ARG A 10 5.01 51.33 2.32
CA ARG A 10 4.90 50.63 1.02
C ARG A 10 5.93 49.50 0.87
N ARG A 11 7.14 49.67 1.45
CA ARG A 11 8.17 48.61 1.50
C ARG A 11 7.77 47.46 2.43
N LEU A 12 7.27 47.77 3.64
CA LEU A 12 6.79 46.77 4.61
C LEU A 12 5.58 45.97 4.10
N ALA A 13 4.70 46.58 3.31
CA ALA A 13 3.60 45.87 2.64
C ALA A 13 4.09 44.97 1.48
N GLY A 14 5.19 45.34 0.80
CA GLY A 14 5.81 44.55 -0.27
C GLY A 14 6.54 43.29 0.24
N GLU A 15 7.18 43.35 1.40
CA GLU A 15 7.89 42.20 2.00
C GLU A 15 6.94 41.06 2.41
N ARG A 16 5.72 41.39 2.86
CA ARG A 16 4.67 40.40 3.17
C ARG A 16 4.10 39.71 1.92
N GLY A 17 4.15 40.37 0.77
CA GLY A 17 3.72 39.80 -0.51
C GLY A 17 4.77 38.83 -1.08
N ALA A 18 6.06 39.17 -0.94
CA ALA A 18 7.15 38.31 -1.40
C ALA A 18 7.20 36.97 -0.63
N SER A 19 7.07 36.99 0.69
CA SER A 19 7.05 35.77 1.51
C SER A 19 5.86 34.86 1.22
N ALA A 20 4.69 35.44 0.88
CA ALA A 20 3.53 34.67 0.44
C ALA A 20 3.78 33.95 -0.89
N VAL A 21 4.51 34.57 -1.82
CA VAL A 21 4.88 33.96 -3.11
C VAL A 21 5.91 32.84 -2.92
N GLU A 22 6.92 33.04 -2.07
CA GLU A 22 7.90 32.00 -1.76
C GLU A 22 7.22 30.76 -1.14
N PHE A 23 6.30 30.97 -0.19
CA PHE A 23 5.52 29.87 0.37
C PHE A 23 4.66 29.18 -0.69
N ALA A 24 4.02 29.94 -1.59
CA ALA A 24 3.22 29.37 -2.67
C ALA A 24 4.05 28.49 -3.64
N LEU A 25 5.36 28.74 -3.77
CA LEU A 25 6.26 27.91 -4.59
C LEU A 25 6.76 26.66 -3.84
N VAL A 26 7.05 26.78 -2.54
CA VAL A 26 7.60 25.67 -1.74
C VAL A 26 6.51 24.73 -1.22
N ALA A 27 5.35 25.26 -0.85
CA ALA A 27 4.24 24.48 -0.28
C ALA A 27 3.78 23.32 -1.18
N PRO A 28 3.62 23.47 -2.51
CA PRO A 28 3.24 22.34 -3.37
C PRO A 28 4.25 21.18 -3.32
N LEU A 29 5.55 21.48 -3.26
CA LEU A 29 6.61 20.48 -3.15
C LEU A 29 6.55 19.76 -1.80
N LEU A 30 6.37 20.52 -0.71
CA LEU A 30 6.24 19.95 0.63
C LEU A 30 5.00 19.08 0.76
N ILE A 31 3.86 19.53 0.24
CA ILE A 31 2.60 18.76 0.24
C ILE A 31 2.77 17.46 -0.56
N ALA A 32 3.34 17.54 -1.76
CA ALA A 32 3.63 16.36 -2.58
C ALA A 32 4.55 15.37 -1.85
N LEU A 33 5.59 15.86 -1.16
CA LEU A 33 6.51 15.04 -0.38
C LEU A 33 5.80 14.34 0.79
N LEU A 34 4.96 15.06 1.53
CA LEU A 34 4.19 14.49 2.65
C LEU A 34 3.24 13.39 2.18
N PHE A 35 2.48 13.61 1.11
CA PHE A 35 1.62 12.58 0.53
C PHE A 35 2.42 11.40 -0.04
N GLY A 36 3.59 11.66 -0.63
CA GLY A 36 4.49 10.62 -1.12
C GLY A 36 4.99 9.71 0.01
N MET A 37 5.43 10.29 1.13
CA MET A 37 5.87 9.54 2.31
C MET A 37 4.71 8.74 2.93
N ALA A 38 3.55 9.37 3.14
CA ALA A 38 2.37 8.71 3.71
C ALA A 38 1.86 7.55 2.84
N SER A 39 1.85 7.73 1.52
CA SER A 39 1.45 6.69 0.57
C SER A 39 2.43 5.52 0.59
N THR A 40 3.73 5.81 0.61
CA THR A 40 4.76 4.77 0.68
C THR A 40 4.67 3.98 2.00
N ALA A 41 4.45 4.65 3.13
CA ALA A 41 4.24 4.00 4.42
C ALA A 41 3.03 3.05 4.39
N ARG A 42 1.91 3.49 3.78
CA ARG A 42 0.73 2.64 3.60
C ARG A 42 1.01 1.45 2.69
N ALA A 43 1.74 1.64 1.59
CA ALA A 43 2.11 0.56 0.69
C ALA A 43 2.89 -0.55 1.42
N PHE A 44 3.85 -0.18 2.28
CA PHE A 44 4.59 -1.15 3.10
C PHE A 44 3.71 -1.88 4.12
N GLN A 45 2.79 -1.18 4.78
CA GLN A 45 1.81 -1.82 5.68
C GLN A 45 0.99 -2.87 4.93
N ILE A 46 0.48 -2.52 3.74
CA ILE A 46 -0.30 -3.43 2.90
C ILE A 46 0.55 -4.64 2.50
N GLN A 47 1.78 -4.40 2.04
CA GLN A 47 2.70 -5.47 1.66
C GLN A 47 2.97 -6.45 2.81
N ALA A 48 3.17 -5.95 4.03
CA ALA A 48 3.33 -6.81 5.20
C ALA A 48 2.07 -7.64 5.47
N GLY A 49 0.89 -7.00 5.44
CA GLY A 49 -0.41 -7.65 5.66
C GLY A 49 -0.72 -8.74 4.62
N VAL A 50 -0.58 -8.44 3.32
CA VAL A 50 -0.83 -9.44 2.26
C VAL A 50 0.21 -10.57 2.25
N SER A 51 1.44 -10.30 2.70
CA SER A 51 2.47 -11.34 2.83
C SER A 51 2.16 -12.29 3.99
N GLY A 52 1.65 -11.76 5.11
CA GLY A 52 1.14 -12.55 6.23
C GLY A 52 -0.05 -13.42 5.80
N ALA A 53 -1.04 -12.82 5.13
CA ALA A 53 -2.21 -13.51 4.61
C ALA A 53 -1.86 -14.65 3.64
N ALA A 54 -0.91 -14.43 2.72
CA ALA A 54 -0.48 -15.46 1.79
C ALA A 54 0.17 -16.66 2.50
N ARG A 55 0.96 -16.41 3.56
CA ARG A 55 1.59 -17.48 4.37
C ARG A 55 0.55 -18.27 5.13
N GLU A 56 -0.43 -17.60 5.73
CA GLU A 56 -1.48 -18.27 6.48
C GLU A 56 -2.35 -19.14 5.57
N ALA A 57 -2.76 -18.62 4.41
CA ALA A 57 -3.48 -19.42 3.42
C ALA A 57 -2.68 -20.62 2.90
N ALA A 58 -1.37 -20.45 2.65
CA ALA A 58 -0.51 -21.55 2.23
C ALA A 58 -0.45 -22.66 3.31
N ARG A 59 -0.42 -22.26 4.59
CA ARG A 59 -0.42 -23.17 5.74
C ARG A 59 -1.76 -23.87 5.87
N THR A 60 -2.86 -23.12 5.78
CA THR A 60 -4.22 -23.69 5.80
C THR A 60 -4.34 -24.76 4.73
N LEU A 61 -3.96 -24.48 3.48
CA LEU A 61 -4.04 -25.48 2.41
C LEU A 61 -3.14 -26.71 2.68
N ALA A 62 -1.92 -26.50 3.18
CA ALA A 62 -1.00 -27.60 3.47
C ALA A 62 -1.54 -28.57 4.54
N ILE A 63 -2.31 -28.06 5.51
CA ILE A 63 -2.88 -28.83 6.62
C ILE A 63 -4.25 -29.41 6.26
N THR A 64 -5.15 -28.59 5.73
CA THR A 64 -6.57 -28.95 5.54
C THR A 64 -6.86 -29.49 4.15
N ASN A 65 -5.97 -29.25 3.19
CA ASN A 65 -6.16 -29.60 1.79
C ASN A 65 -7.45 -29.00 1.19
N ASP A 66 -7.95 -27.90 1.74
CA ASP A 66 -9.12 -27.16 1.28
C ASP A 66 -8.74 -25.77 0.76
N VAL A 67 -8.85 -25.58 -0.56
CA VAL A 67 -8.53 -24.33 -1.25
C VAL A 67 -9.55 -23.22 -0.97
N GLY A 68 -10.81 -23.58 -0.72
CA GLY A 68 -11.86 -22.63 -0.37
C GLY A 68 -11.60 -22.03 1.01
N GLN A 69 -11.29 -22.89 1.98
CA GLN A 69 -10.89 -22.47 3.31
C GLN A 69 -9.61 -21.62 3.29
N ALA A 70 -8.57 -22.06 2.57
CA ALA A 70 -7.33 -21.30 2.44
C ALA A 70 -7.56 -19.89 1.85
N ARG A 71 -8.45 -19.76 0.85
CA ARG A 71 -8.81 -18.47 0.28
C ARG A 71 -9.57 -17.58 1.27
N SER A 72 -10.52 -18.13 2.04
CA SER A 72 -11.22 -17.39 3.10
C SER A 72 -10.24 -16.86 4.12
N VAL A 73 -9.35 -17.72 4.61
CA VAL A 73 -8.33 -17.36 5.60
C VAL A 73 -7.39 -16.26 5.08
N ALA A 74 -6.99 -16.29 3.80
CA ALA A 74 -6.23 -15.18 3.21
C ALA A 74 -7.00 -13.85 3.26
N VAL A 75 -8.29 -13.86 2.91
CA VAL A 75 -9.14 -12.66 2.92
C VAL A 75 -9.29 -12.13 4.35
N ASP A 76 -9.59 -13.01 5.31
CA ASP A 76 -9.79 -12.65 6.72
C ASP A 76 -8.49 -12.13 7.36
N ALA A 77 -7.36 -12.79 7.11
CA ALA A 77 -6.05 -12.36 7.60
C ALA A 77 -5.64 -10.99 7.05
N ALA A 78 -5.93 -10.72 5.78
CA ALA A 78 -5.69 -9.40 5.19
C ALA A 78 -6.64 -8.33 5.77
N ALA A 79 -7.92 -8.66 5.97
CA ALA A 79 -8.90 -7.76 6.56
C ALA A 79 -8.51 -7.33 7.98
N ASN A 80 -7.94 -8.24 8.79
CA ASN A 80 -7.39 -7.94 10.11
C ASN A 80 -6.22 -6.94 10.09
N GLN A 81 -5.61 -6.73 8.93
CA GLN A 81 -4.55 -5.72 8.70
C GLN A 81 -5.09 -4.49 7.95
N SER A 82 -6.41 -4.29 7.93
CA SER A 82 -7.08 -3.22 7.20
C SER A 82 -6.80 -3.25 5.69
N VAL A 83 -6.64 -4.44 5.12
CA VAL A 83 -6.47 -4.68 3.68
C VAL A 83 -7.64 -5.51 3.16
N GLN A 84 -8.48 -4.91 2.32
CA GLN A 84 -9.65 -5.57 1.77
C GLN A 84 -9.28 -6.31 0.48
N LEU A 85 -9.33 -7.64 0.49
CA LEU A 85 -9.06 -8.46 -0.69
C LEU A 85 -10.36 -8.92 -1.34
N GLY A 86 -10.44 -8.82 -2.66
CA GLY A 86 -11.41 -9.59 -3.43
C GLY A 86 -10.99 -11.06 -3.51
N SER A 87 -11.93 -11.99 -3.57
CA SER A 87 -11.64 -13.43 -3.71
C SER A 87 -10.80 -13.77 -4.96
N GLY A 88 -10.99 -13.03 -6.06
CA GLY A 88 -10.19 -13.15 -7.30
C GLY A 88 -8.73 -12.70 -7.19
N SER A 89 -8.37 -12.02 -6.10
CA SER A 89 -7.03 -11.48 -5.87
C SER A 89 -6.04 -12.53 -5.34
N VAL A 90 -6.56 -13.69 -4.92
CA VAL A 90 -5.80 -14.79 -4.31
C VAL A 90 -5.72 -15.94 -5.30
N SER A 91 -4.51 -16.27 -5.74
CA SER A 91 -4.20 -17.41 -6.59
C SER A 91 -3.41 -18.46 -5.81
N ILE A 92 -3.82 -19.72 -5.94
CA ILE A 92 -3.27 -20.85 -5.17
C ILE A 92 -2.88 -21.95 -6.16
N THR A 93 -1.66 -22.48 -6.08
CA THR A 93 -1.18 -23.55 -6.96
C THR A 93 -0.16 -24.45 -6.25
N PRO A 94 -0.32 -25.78 -6.26
CA PRO A 94 -1.52 -26.52 -6.67
C PRO A 94 -2.73 -26.22 -5.76
N THR A 95 -3.94 -26.52 -6.24
CA THR A 95 -5.18 -26.33 -5.45
C THR A 95 -5.42 -27.44 -4.43
N THR A 96 -4.65 -28.53 -4.50
CA THR A 96 -4.67 -29.64 -3.53
C THR A 96 -3.24 -30.09 -3.25
N CYS A 97 -3.01 -30.52 -2.01
CA CYS A 97 -1.86 -31.29 -1.59
C CYS A 97 -2.08 -32.81 -1.69
N SER A 98 -3.33 -33.28 -1.67
CA SER A 98 -3.63 -34.70 -1.88
C SER A 98 -3.26 -35.15 -3.30
N GLY A 99 -2.60 -36.31 -3.39
CA GLY A 99 -2.16 -36.89 -4.66
C GLY A 99 -0.94 -36.20 -5.30
N GLN A 100 -0.36 -35.19 -4.64
CA GLN A 100 0.84 -34.52 -5.14
C GLN A 100 2.10 -35.34 -4.82
N PRO A 101 3.15 -35.27 -5.68
CA PRO A 101 4.44 -35.89 -5.38
C PRO A 101 5.03 -35.40 -4.06
N ALA A 102 5.79 -36.26 -3.39
CA ALA A 102 6.50 -35.90 -2.16
C ALA A 102 7.41 -34.67 -2.40
N GLY A 103 7.37 -33.70 -1.49
CA GLY A 103 8.13 -32.45 -1.61
C GLY A 103 7.48 -31.36 -2.47
N THR A 104 6.24 -31.56 -2.92
CA THR A 104 5.49 -30.52 -3.64
C THR A 104 5.25 -29.29 -2.77
N ASN A 105 5.47 -28.12 -3.36
CA ASN A 105 5.28 -26.83 -2.71
C ASN A 105 3.96 -26.20 -3.15
N VAL A 106 3.11 -25.86 -2.19
CA VAL A 106 1.98 -24.94 -2.37
C VAL A 106 2.51 -23.53 -2.49
N ARG A 107 2.08 -22.83 -3.53
CA ARG A 107 2.33 -21.41 -3.74
C ARG A 107 1.01 -20.64 -3.66
N VAL A 108 0.97 -19.66 -2.77
CA VAL A 108 -0.10 -18.67 -2.70
C VAL A 108 0.44 -17.34 -3.21
N THR A 109 -0.25 -16.73 -4.16
CA THR A 109 0.05 -15.42 -4.72
C THR A 109 -1.14 -14.51 -4.49
N ILE A 110 -0.91 -13.36 -3.84
CA ILE A 110 -1.92 -12.34 -3.63
C ILE A 110 -1.50 -11.09 -4.40
N VAL A 111 -2.40 -10.57 -5.22
CA VAL A 111 -2.18 -9.32 -5.96
C VAL A 111 -3.15 -8.28 -5.43
N TYR A 112 -2.63 -7.19 -4.86
CA TYR A 112 -3.43 -6.08 -4.36
C TYR A 112 -3.19 -4.82 -5.18
N ARG A 113 -4.27 -4.24 -5.72
CA ARG A 113 -4.18 -2.97 -6.45
C ARG A 113 -4.18 -1.80 -5.47
N TYR A 114 -3.01 -1.19 -5.28
CA TYR A 114 -2.83 -0.06 -4.39
C TYR A 114 -2.98 1.27 -5.14
N GLN A 115 -3.69 2.21 -4.50
CA GLN A 115 -3.84 3.59 -4.93
C GLN A 115 -3.20 4.52 -3.89
N PRO A 116 -2.19 5.31 -4.26
CA PRO A 116 -1.58 6.33 -3.42
C PRO A 116 -2.56 7.43 -3.01
N PHE A 117 -2.29 8.07 -1.89
CA PHE A 117 -3.09 9.19 -1.40
C PHE A 117 -2.71 10.52 -2.08
N GLY A 118 -3.64 11.48 -2.04
CA GLY A 118 -3.40 12.85 -2.46
C GLY A 118 -3.34 13.01 -3.98
N PRO A 119 -2.47 13.89 -4.52
CA PRO A 119 -2.51 14.31 -5.93
C PRO A 119 -2.14 13.20 -6.93
N PHE A 120 -1.76 12.01 -6.46
CA PHE A 120 -1.31 10.89 -7.29
C PHE A 120 -2.38 9.79 -7.47
N ASN A 121 -3.54 9.89 -6.81
CA ASN A 121 -4.55 8.84 -6.72
C ASN A 121 -5.11 8.39 -8.08
N ASP A 122 -5.41 9.35 -8.97
CA ASP A 122 -6.17 9.08 -10.21
C ASP A 122 -5.30 8.66 -11.40
N GLY A 123 -3.97 8.55 -11.22
CA GLY A 123 -3.04 8.23 -12.31
C GLY A 123 -1.96 7.18 -11.98
N LEU A 124 -1.79 6.81 -10.72
CA LEU A 124 -0.69 5.95 -10.26
C LEU A 124 -1.20 4.73 -9.49
N ALA A 125 -1.94 3.84 -10.15
CA ALA A 125 -2.32 2.57 -9.55
C ALA A 125 -1.19 1.53 -9.70
N LEU A 126 -0.76 0.94 -8.58
CA LEU A 126 0.36 0.01 -8.51
C LEU A 126 -0.08 -1.33 -7.95
N ASP A 127 0.39 -2.42 -8.54
CA ASP A 127 0.08 -3.76 -8.05
C ASP A 127 1.11 -4.23 -7.04
N ILE A 128 0.69 -4.45 -5.80
CA ILE A 128 1.48 -5.07 -4.75
C ILE A 128 1.26 -6.58 -4.84
N THR A 129 2.28 -7.30 -5.29
CA THR A 129 2.23 -8.77 -5.38
C THR A 129 3.03 -9.41 -4.25
N SER A 130 2.39 -10.28 -3.49
CA SER A 130 3.03 -11.10 -2.45
C SER A 130 2.91 -12.58 -2.79
N LYS A 131 3.99 -13.33 -2.50
CA LYS A 131 4.07 -14.77 -2.74
C LYS A 131 4.52 -15.49 -1.47
N ALA A 132 3.80 -16.55 -1.12
CA ALA A 132 4.18 -17.47 -0.05
C ALA A 132 4.29 -18.89 -0.59
N VAL A 133 5.24 -19.66 -0.06
CA VAL A 133 5.49 -21.04 -0.48
C VAL A 133 5.65 -21.93 0.75
N ILE A 134 4.89 -23.02 0.83
CA ILE A 134 4.92 -24.00 1.93
C ILE A 134 4.88 -25.42 1.33
N ARG A 135 5.55 -26.38 1.97
CA ARG A 135 5.53 -27.79 1.54
C ARG A 135 4.20 -28.44 1.92
N CYS A 136 3.64 -29.26 1.04
CA CYS A 136 2.52 -30.12 1.38
C CYS A 136 2.93 -31.12 2.47
N GLY A 137 2.06 -31.32 3.48
CA GLY A 137 2.32 -32.25 4.58
C GLY A 137 3.26 -31.71 5.69
N ALA A 138 3.35 -30.38 5.81
CA ALA A 138 4.02 -29.69 6.92
C ALA A 138 3.09 -29.47 8.12
#